data_AF-A0A7V9Q9Y9-F1
#
_entry.id   AF-A0A7V9Q9Y9-F1
#
_cell.length_a   1.000
_cell.length_b   1.000
_cell.length_c   1.000
_cell.angle_alpha   90.00
_cell.angle_beta   90.00
_cell.angle_gamma   90.00
#
_symmetry.space_group_name_H-M   'P 1'
#
loop_
_entity.id
_entity.type
_entity.pdbx_description
1 polymer ?
#
loop_
_entity_poly.entity_id
_entity_poly.type
_entity_poly.pdbx_seq_one_letter_code
_entity_poly.pdbx_strand_id
1 'polypeptide(L)'
;MARTPRSIPAAFGSEQTRMLIGAGYGVALMILFFSISDVVMRMLPFRAGDTAWRIGAVGTVSGNIATWLLALLIICLTAFLLGHRLVLRTLAVLSLVSAVVTFLVVPFFVLDFLELRRAVRADTLLPFDVTMWRATLAILSTAGVLAWIGIGSWRTTNVRGKRTDGDPAAAAMMVSPPKVAAGRSR
;
A
#
# COMPACT_ATOMS: atom_id res chain seq x y z
N MET A 1 -18.13 -26.99 -24.23
CA MET A 1 -17.38 -25.88 -24.84
C MET A 1 -16.13 -25.60 -24.00
N ALA A 2 -14.96 -26.02 -24.47
CA ALA A 2 -13.68 -25.78 -23.79
C ALA A 2 -13.17 -24.38 -24.13
N ARG A 3 -13.06 -23.48 -23.14
CA ARG A 3 -12.36 -22.20 -23.31
C ARG A 3 -10.86 -22.50 -23.37
N THR A 4 -10.26 -22.36 -24.54
CA THR A 4 -8.80 -22.35 -24.68
C THR A 4 -8.23 -21.23 -23.80
N PRO A 5 -7.24 -21.53 -22.93
CA PRO A 5 -6.63 -20.54 -22.08
C PRO A 5 -5.91 -19.52 -22.97
N ARG A 6 -6.33 -18.24 -22.93
CA ARG A 6 -5.59 -17.14 -23.55
C ARG A 6 -4.21 -17.10 -22.91
N SER A 7 -3.19 -17.54 -23.64
CA SER A 7 -1.80 -17.31 -23.32
C SER A 7 -1.58 -15.79 -23.29
N ILE A 8 -1.36 -15.24 -22.09
CA ILE A 8 -0.93 -13.86 -21.93
C ILE A 8 0.37 -13.70 -22.73
N PRO A 9 0.47 -12.74 -23.66
CA PRO A 9 1.64 -12.60 -24.52
C PRO A 9 2.90 -12.45 -23.67
N ALA A 10 3.92 -13.26 -23.96
CA ALA A 10 5.22 -13.28 -23.30
C ALA A 10 6.08 -12.03 -23.59
N ALA A 11 5.45 -10.89 -23.91
CA ALA A 11 6.09 -9.70 -24.48
C ALA A 11 6.81 -8.79 -23.45
N PHE A 12 6.88 -9.18 -22.17
CA PHE A 12 7.60 -8.44 -21.12
C PHE A 12 8.97 -9.06 -20.79
N GLY A 13 9.58 -9.76 -21.75
CA GLY A 13 10.66 -10.72 -21.52
C GLY A 13 12.10 -10.20 -21.35
N SER A 14 12.42 -8.92 -21.54
CA SER A 14 13.82 -8.47 -21.52
C SER A 14 13.96 -7.10 -20.86
N GLU A 15 15.07 -6.92 -20.14
CA GLU A 15 15.68 -5.70 -19.58
C GLU A 15 14.84 -4.40 -19.48
N GLN A 16 14.26 -3.91 -20.57
CA GLN A 16 13.37 -2.73 -20.61
C GLN A 16 12.24 -2.79 -19.57
N THR A 17 11.59 -3.95 -19.40
CA THR A 17 10.53 -4.08 -18.39
C THR A 17 11.09 -3.92 -16.98
N ARG A 18 12.29 -4.46 -16.71
CA ARG A 18 12.95 -4.32 -15.40
C ARG A 18 13.36 -2.88 -15.13
N MET A 19 13.87 -2.17 -16.14
CA MET A 19 14.21 -0.75 -16.04
C MET A 19 12.98 0.11 -15.76
N LEU A 20 11.88 -0.08 -16.50
CA LEU A 20 10.64 0.68 -16.30
C LEU A 20 10.06 0.48 -14.89
N ILE A 21 10.11 -0.76 -14.41
CA ILE A 21 9.67 -1.11 -13.07
C ILE A 21 10.59 -0.52 -11.99
N GLY A 22 11.91 -0.56 -12.20
CA GLY A 22 12.88 0.09 -11.31
C GLY A 22 12.62 1.58 -11.21
N ALA A 23 12.33 2.24 -12.34
CA ALA A 23 11.91 3.64 -12.37
C ALA A 23 10.62 3.87 -11.58
N GLY A 24 9.65 2.94 -11.63
CA GLY A 24 8.43 2.98 -10.83
C GLY A 24 8.69 3.03 -9.33
N TYR A 25 9.61 2.20 -8.80
CA TYR A 25 10.02 2.31 -7.40
C TYR A 25 10.75 3.61 -7.11
N GLY A 26 11.65 4.04 -8.00
CA GLY A 26 12.39 5.29 -7.84
C GLY A 26 11.46 6.50 -7.72
N VAL A 27 10.46 6.61 -8.60
CA VAL A 27 9.46 7.68 -8.57
C VAL A 27 8.63 7.62 -7.29
N ALA A 28 8.13 6.45 -6.90
CA ALA A 28 7.32 6.34 -5.69
C ALA A 28 8.10 6.68 -4.41
N LEU A 29 9.35 6.22 -4.31
CA LEU A 29 10.25 6.55 -3.20
C LEU A 29 10.57 8.05 -3.17
N MET A 30 10.81 8.66 -4.33
CA MET A 30 11.06 10.09 -4.42
C MET A 30 9.83 10.90 -3.95
N ILE A 31 8.63 10.53 -4.40
CA ILE A 31 7.37 11.17 -3.95
C ILE A 31 7.22 11.07 -2.43
N LEU A 32 7.42 9.87 -1.86
CA LEU A 32 7.35 9.69 -0.40
C LEU A 32 8.40 10.51 0.32
N PHE A 33 9.64 10.50 -0.16
CA PHE A 33 10.74 11.22 0.48
C PHE A 33 10.49 12.73 0.53
N PHE A 34 10.10 13.34 -0.59
CA PHE A 34 9.77 14.76 -0.63
C PHE A 34 8.58 15.09 0.26
N SER A 35 7.52 14.29 0.21
CA SER A 35 6.32 14.55 1.00
C SER A 35 6.55 14.37 2.50
N ILE A 36 7.31 13.35 2.92
CA ILE A 36 7.72 13.18 4.32
C ILE A 36 8.59 14.35 4.77
N SER A 37 9.56 14.76 3.94
CA SER A 37 10.44 15.89 4.26
C SER A 37 9.66 17.20 4.43
N ASP A 38 8.70 17.49 3.55
CA ASP A 38 7.82 18.67 3.68
C ASP A 38 7.00 18.62 4.97
N VAL A 39 6.41 17.48 5.31
CA VAL A 39 5.64 17.32 6.55
C VAL A 39 6.52 17.49 7.78
N VAL A 40 7.72 16.89 7.80
CA VAL A 40 8.66 17.02 8.92
C VAL A 40 9.10 18.47 9.10
N MET A 41 9.44 19.17 8.01
CA MET A 41 9.87 20.58 8.06
C MET A 41 8.76 21.49 8.59
N ARG A 42 7.50 21.21 8.26
CA ARG A 42 6.34 21.97 8.76
C ARG A 42 6.00 21.68 10.22
N MET A 43 6.41 20.52 10.74
CA MET A 43 6.19 20.14 12.14
C MET A 43 7.25 20.70 13.10
N LEU A 44 8.32 21.32 12.59
CA LEU A 44 9.35 21.92 13.43
C LEU A 44 8.98 23.35 13.85
N PRO A 45 9.22 23.76 15.11
CA PRO A 45 9.75 22.95 16.22
C PRO A 45 8.70 22.00 16.81
N PHE A 46 9.13 20.80 17.25
CA PHE A 46 8.24 19.80 17.86
C PHE A 46 7.69 20.30 19.20
N ARG A 47 6.37 20.52 19.28
CA ARG A 47 5.67 20.99 20.48
C ARG A 47 4.46 20.11 20.80
N ALA A 48 4.70 18.84 21.09
CA ALA A 48 3.62 17.86 21.34
C ALA A 48 2.69 18.24 22.52
N GLY A 49 3.15 19.06 23.48
CA GLY A 49 2.31 19.56 24.57
C GLY A 49 1.30 20.64 24.15
N ASP A 50 1.52 21.30 23.01
CA ASP A 50 0.68 22.38 22.51
C ASP A 50 -0.44 21.81 21.61
N THR A 51 -1.70 22.01 22.00
CA THR A 51 -2.87 21.56 21.24
C THR A 51 -2.93 22.20 19.85
N ALA A 52 -2.48 23.46 19.69
CA ALA A 52 -2.43 24.13 18.39
C ALA A 52 -1.43 23.45 17.45
N TRP A 53 -0.27 23.03 17.98
CA TRP A 53 0.73 22.29 17.21
C TRP A 53 0.19 20.93 16.77
N ARG A 54 -0.46 20.18 17.67
CA ARG A 54 -1.04 18.85 17.35
C ARG A 54 -2.08 18.95 16.23
N ILE A 55 -2.97 19.93 16.30
CA ILE A 55 -3.97 20.17 15.26
C ILE A 55 -3.34 20.60 13.94
N GLY A 56 -2.35 21.50 13.98
CA GLY A 56 -1.61 21.92 12.78
C GLY A 56 -0.85 20.76 12.12
N ALA A 57 -0.25 19.88 12.93
CA ALA A 57 0.42 18.67 12.49
C ALA A 57 -0.55 17.71 11.80
N VAL A 58 -1.70 17.42 12.42
CA VAL A 58 -2.74 16.57 11.81
C VAL A 58 -3.29 17.18 10.52
N GLY A 59 -3.55 18.50 10.50
CA GLY A 59 -3.95 19.21 9.30
C GLY A 59 -2.93 19.06 8.17
N THR A 60 -1.65 19.21 8.47
CA THR A 60 -0.53 19.07 7.51
C THR A 60 -0.41 17.65 6.96
N VAL A 61 -0.51 16.64 7.83
CA VAL A 61 -0.53 15.23 7.42
C VAL A 61 -1.74 14.96 6.54
N SER A 62 -2.93 15.40 6.96
CA SER A 62 -4.17 15.17 6.23
C SER A 62 -4.16 15.78 4.82
N GLY A 63 -3.47 16.90 4.63
CA GLY A 63 -3.27 17.52 3.32
C GLY A 63 -2.36 16.73 2.38
N ASN A 64 -1.44 15.92 2.92
CA ASN A 64 -0.47 15.13 2.15
C ASN A 64 -0.90 13.67 1.93
N ILE A 65 -1.98 13.23 2.56
CA ILE A 65 -2.51 11.86 2.49
C ILE A 65 -2.65 11.35 1.05
N ALA A 66 -3.22 12.15 0.14
CA ALA A 66 -3.46 11.72 -1.23
C ALA A 66 -2.15 11.39 -1.96
N THR A 67 -1.11 12.19 -1.73
CA THR A 67 0.24 11.99 -2.26
C THR A 67 0.86 10.71 -1.72
N TRP A 68 0.70 10.42 -0.42
CA TRP A 68 1.20 9.19 0.19
C TRP A 68 0.49 7.94 -0.33
N LEU A 69 -0.85 8.00 -0.45
CA LEU A 69 -1.65 6.92 -1.01
C LEU A 69 -1.29 6.64 -2.48
N LEU A 70 -1.05 7.70 -3.27
CA LEU A 70 -0.60 7.57 -4.64
C LEU A 70 0.76 6.85 -4.72
N ALA A 71 1.71 7.24 -3.88
CA ALA A 71 3.02 6.59 -3.85
C ALA A 71 2.91 5.12 -3.42
N LEU A 72 2.11 4.81 -2.39
CA LEU A 72 1.83 3.43 -1.98
C LEU A 72 1.19 2.62 -3.10
N LEU A 73 0.24 3.20 -3.85
CA LEU A 73 -0.40 2.55 -5.00
C LEU A 73 0.62 2.19 -6.07
N ILE A 74 1.55 3.11 -6.39
CA ILE A 74 2.61 2.85 -7.37
C ILE A 74 3.51 1.71 -6.88
N ILE A 75 3.93 1.70 -5.61
CA ILE A 75 4.75 0.62 -5.04
C ILE A 75 4.01 -0.72 -5.11
N CYS A 76 2.73 -0.75 -4.71
CA CYS A 76 1.89 -1.95 -4.79
C CYS A 76 1.78 -2.47 -6.22
N LEU A 77 1.52 -1.59 -7.19
CA LEU A 77 1.36 -1.97 -8.60
C LEU A 77 2.69 -2.52 -9.16
N THR A 78 3.80 -1.83 -8.90
CA THR A 78 5.14 -2.26 -9.33
C THR A 78 5.53 -3.60 -8.70
N ALA A 79 5.28 -3.78 -7.41
CA ALA A 79 5.53 -5.05 -6.71
C ALA A 79 4.66 -6.19 -7.23
N PHE A 80 3.40 -5.89 -7.57
CA PHE A 80 2.47 -6.85 -8.18
C PHE A 80 2.93 -7.28 -9.57
N LEU A 81 3.33 -6.34 -10.42
CA LEU A 81 3.83 -6.62 -11.78
C LEU A 81 5.11 -7.47 -11.76
N LEU A 82 6.00 -7.24 -10.78
CA LEU A 82 7.21 -8.06 -10.59
C LEU A 82 6.97 -9.40 -9.91
N GLY A 83 5.81 -9.61 -9.30
CA GLY A 83 5.58 -10.76 -8.44
C GLY A 83 6.46 -10.77 -7.18
N HIS A 84 6.92 -9.62 -6.70
CA HIS A 84 7.70 -9.48 -5.46
C HIS A 84 6.80 -9.71 -4.24
N ARG A 85 6.57 -10.99 -3.88
CA ARG A 85 5.66 -11.39 -2.81
C ARG A 85 6.06 -10.84 -1.45
N LEU A 86 7.36 -10.80 -1.16
CA LEU A 86 7.87 -10.25 0.10
C LEU A 86 7.48 -8.78 0.24
N VAL A 87 7.69 -7.98 -0.82
CA VAL A 87 7.34 -6.55 -0.84
C VAL A 87 5.82 -6.35 -0.67
N LEU A 88 4.99 -7.12 -1.39
CA LEU A 88 3.53 -7.05 -1.21
C LEU A 88 3.09 -7.43 0.21
N ARG A 89 3.73 -8.43 0.83
CA ARG A 89 3.40 -8.86 2.19
C ARG A 89 3.83 -7.84 3.22
N THR A 90 5.01 -7.24 3.08
CA THR A 90 5.46 -6.15 3.95
C THR A 90 4.55 -4.94 3.80
N LEU A 91 4.16 -4.56 2.57
CA LEU A 91 3.22 -3.47 2.34
C LEU A 91 1.85 -3.77 2.94
N ALA A 92 1.36 -5.01 2.83
CA ALA A 92 0.09 -5.41 3.44
C ALA A 92 0.09 -5.24 4.96
N VAL A 93 1.17 -5.67 5.62
CA VAL A 93 1.31 -5.51 7.08
C VAL A 93 1.44 -4.04 7.44
N LEU A 94 2.31 -3.29 6.76
CA LEU A 94 2.51 -1.87 7.02
C LEU A 94 1.22 -1.08 6.83
N SER A 95 0.44 -1.34 5.78
CA SER A 95 -0.82 -0.63 5.53
C SER A 95 -1.89 -0.99 6.56
N LEU A 96 -2.00 -2.26 7.00
CA LEU A 96 -2.91 -2.66 8.07
C LEU A 96 -2.53 -2.01 9.41
N VAL A 97 -1.26 -2.03 9.79
CA VAL A 97 -0.78 -1.37 11.01
C VAL A 97 -1.05 0.13 10.93
N SER A 98 -0.75 0.77 9.79
CA SER A 98 -0.99 2.18 9.57
C SER A 98 -2.49 2.52 9.63
N ALA A 99 -3.36 1.66 9.11
CA ALA A 99 -4.81 1.82 9.20
C ALA A 99 -5.30 1.81 10.66
N VAL A 100 -4.81 0.86 11.47
CA VAL A 100 -5.16 0.76 12.89
C VAL A 100 -4.67 1.99 13.66
N VAL A 101 -3.41 2.39 13.46
CA VAL A 101 -2.84 3.58 14.10
C VAL A 101 -3.63 4.83 13.71
N THR A 102 -3.93 5.00 12.41
CA THR A 102 -4.70 6.14 11.90
C THR A 102 -6.10 6.18 12.51
N PHE A 103 -6.76 5.03 12.62
CA PHE A 103 -8.07 4.92 13.25
C PHE A 103 -8.03 5.29 14.74
N LEU A 104 -6.99 4.85 15.47
CA LEU A 104 -6.81 5.17 16.88
C LEU A 104 -6.50 6.65 17.13
N VAL A 105 -5.90 7.36 16.17
CA VAL A 105 -5.62 8.81 16.28
C VAL A 105 -6.90 9.66 16.24
N VAL A 106 -7.95 9.20 15.55
CA VAL A 106 -9.20 9.94 15.39
C VAL A 106 -9.83 10.40 16.73
N PRO A 107 -10.04 9.54 17.74
CA PRO A 107 -10.62 9.99 19.01
C PRO A 107 -9.76 11.04 19.72
N PHE A 108 -8.42 10.92 19.69
CA PHE A 108 -7.53 11.94 20.26
C PHE A 108 -7.64 13.27 19.51
N PHE A 109 -7.74 13.24 18.19
CA PHE A 109 -7.95 14.43 17.38
C PHE A 109 -9.30 15.11 17.68
N VAL A 110 -10.35 14.34 17.90
CA VAL A 110 -11.67 14.88 18.28
C VAL A 110 -11.62 15.55 19.66
N LEU A 111 -10.89 14.99 20.62
CA LEU A 111 -10.68 15.63 21.93
C LEU A 111 -9.93 16.96 21.79
N ASP A 112 -8.81 16.96 21.07
CA ASP A 112 -8.01 18.17 20.80
C ASP A 112 -8.85 19.24 20.08
N PHE A 113 -9.71 18.82 19.14
CA PHE A 113 -10.65 19.70 18.45
C PHE A 113 -11.63 20.37 19.42
N LEU A 114 -12.23 19.62 20.35
CA LEU A 114 -13.17 20.18 21.33
C LEU A 114 -12.50 21.16 22.30
N GLU A 115 -11.24 20.91 22.67
CA GLU A 115 -10.45 21.84 23.46
C GLU A 115 -10.17 23.14 22.69
N LEU A 116 -9.64 23.03 21.47
CA LEU A 116 -9.27 24.21 20.68
C LEU A 116 -10.49 25.04 20.26
N ARG A 117 -11.63 24.38 19.96
CA ARG A 117 -12.87 25.07 19.59
C ARG A 117 -13.33 26.08 20.64
N ARG A 118 -13.04 25.84 21.93
CA ARG A 118 -13.36 26.78 23.02
C ARG A 118 -12.49 28.04 23.02
N ALA A 119 -11.30 27.97 22.41
CA ALA A 119 -10.36 29.08 22.31
C ALA A 119 -10.49 29.89 20.99
N VAL A 120 -11.27 29.39 20.03
CA VAL A 120 -11.49 30.04 18.73
C VAL A 120 -12.52 31.16 18.87
N ARG A 121 -12.25 32.30 18.22
CA ARG A 121 -13.15 33.45 18.20
C ARG A 121 -14.43 33.14 17.41
N ALA A 122 -15.55 33.71 17.84
CA ALA A 122 -16.87 33.41 17.29
C ALA A 122 -16.99 33.66 15.76
N ASP A 123 -16.25 34.64 15.25
CA ASP A 123 -16.19 35.02 13.83
C ASP A 123 -15.49 33.97 12.94
N THR A 124 -14.66 33.09 13.52
CA THR A 124 -13.87 32.08 12.79
C THR A 124 -14.31 30.64 13.07
N LEU A 125 -15.37 30.43 13.85
CA LEU A 125 -15.85 29.10 14.23
C LEU A 125 -16.32 28.26 13.05
N LEU A 126 -17.04 28.83 12.08
CA LEU A 126 -17.59 28.05 10.96
C LEU A 126 -16.47 27.55 10.01
N PRO A 127 -15.53 28.40 9.54
CA PRO A 127 -14.38 27.92 8.75
C PRO A 127 -13.55 26.87 9.51
N PHE A 128 -13.40 27.06 10.83
CA PHE A 128 -12.71 26.13 11.70
C PHE A 128 -13.40 24.76 11.73
N ASP A 129 -14.69 24.71 12.03
CA ASP A 129 -15.49 23.47 12.11
C ASP A 129 -15.47 22.72 10.75
N VAL A 130 -15.59 23.43 9.62
CA VAL A 130 -15.51 22.82 8.26
C VAL A 130 -14.15 22.18 8.01
N THR A 131 -13.07 22.88 8.38
CA THR A 131 -11.70 22.37 8.19
C THR A 131 -11.47 21.10 9.02
N MET A 132 -12.00 21.07 10.24
CA MET A 132 -11.88 19.94 11.16
C MET A 132 -12.67 18.72 10.70
N TRP A 133 -13.89 18.93 10.19
CA TRP A 133 -14.66 17.87 9.55
C TRP A 133 -13.96 17.30 8.32
N ARG A 134 -13.41 18.17 7.47
CA ARG A 134 -12.65 17.75 6.28
C ARG A 134 -11.45 16.90 6.66
N ALA A 135 -10.68 17.32 7.67
CA ALA A 135 -9.52 16.56 8.15
C ALA A 135 -9.94 15.19 8.72
N THR A 136 -10.99 15.16 9.54
CA THR A 136 -11.52 13.91 10.13
C THR A 136 -11.97 12.92 9.05
N LEU A 137 -12.73 13.39 8.06
CA LEU A 137 -13.17 12.56 6.93
C LEU A 137 -11.98 12.06 6.10
N ALA A 138 -10.97 12.90 5.86
CA ALA A 138 -9.77 12.49 5.14
C ALA A 138 -9.02 11.39 5.89
N ILE A 139 -8.84 11.51 7.20
CA ILE A 139 -8.15 10.52 8.05
C ILE A 139 -8.92 9.20 8.07
N LEU A 140 -10.24 9.23 8.28
CA LEU A 140 -11.08 8.02 8.26
C LEU A 140 -11.08 7.34 6.89
N SER A 141 -11.22 8.11 5.80
CA SER A 141 -11.14 7.57 4.44
C SER A 141 -9.79 6.91 4.19
N THR A 142 -8.71 7.49 4.72
CA THR A 142 -7.35 6.95 4.59
C THR A 142 -7.19 5.65 5.34
N ALA A 143 -7.69 5.56 6.58
CA ALA A 143 -7.71 4.31 7.33
C ALA A 143 -8.46 3.21 6.55
N GLY A 144 -9.61 3.55 5.95
CA GLY A 144 -10.37 2.64 5.10
C GLY A 144 -9.60 2.18 3.86
N VAL A 145 -8.95 3.09 3.13
CA VAL A 145 -8.15 2.76 1.95
C VAL A 145 -6.92 1.92 2.32
N LEU A 146 -6.22 2.26 3.39
CA LEU A 146 -5.07 1.50 3.88
C LEU A 146 -5.46 0.07 4.30
N ALA A 147 -6.62 -0.08 4.97
CA ALA A 147 -7.18 -1.37 5.31
C ALA A 147 -7.53 -2.18 4.04
N TRP A 148 -8.15 -1.53 3.06
CA TRP A 148 -8.47 -2.16 1.77
C TRP A 148 -7.23 -2.63 1.02
N ILE A 149 -6.21 -1.77 0.89
CA ILE A 149 -4.92 -2.10 0.28
C ILE A 149 -4.26 -3.26 1.02
N GLY A 150 -4.32 -3.25 2.35
CA GLY A 150 -3.74 -4.30 3.18
C GLY A 150 -4.39 -5.65 2.98
N ILE A 151 -5.72 -5.71 3.04
CA ILE A 151 -6.49 -6.93 2.81
C ILE A 151 -6.31 -7.41 1.37
N GLY A 152 -6.36 -6.51 0.39
CA GLY A 152 -6.16 -6.83 -1.02
C GLY A 152 -4.78 -7.42 -1.29
N SER A 153 -3.73 -6.76 -0.82
CA SER A 153 -2.34 -7.22 -0.96
C SER A 153 -2.13 -8.57 -0.28
N TRP A 154 -2.66 -8.77 0.93
CA TRP A 154 -2.58 -10.05 1.62
C TRP A 154 -3.27 -11.19 0.85
N ARG A 155 -4.49 -10.96 0.35
CA ARG A 155 -5.23 -11.96 -0.44
C ARG A 155 -4.50 -12.36 -1.72
N THR A 156 -3.85 -11.42 -2.42
CA THR A 156 -3.10 -11.74 -3.64
C THR A 156 -1.90 -12.66 -3.39
N THR A 157 -1.27 -12.59 -2.22
CA THR A 157 -0.13 -13.45 -1.88
C THR A 157 -0.53 -14.91 -1.61
N ASN A 158 -1.75 -15.16 -1.11
CA ASN A 158 -2.21 -16.50 -0.73
C ASN A 158 -2.67 -17.37 -1.92
N VAL A 159 -3.17 -16.78 -3.01
CA VAL A 159 -3.76 -17.53 -4.14
C VAL A 159 -2.70 -18.31 -4.94
N ARG A 160 -1.44 -17.86 -4.95
CA ARG A 160 -0.39 -18.41 -5.83
C ARG A 160 0.51 -19.45 -5.16
N GLY A 161 0.39 -19.66 -3.84
CA GLY A 161 1.15 -20.68 -3.10
C GLY A 161 0.62 -22.11 -3.29
N LYS A 162 -0.67 -22.28 -3.60
CA LYS A 162 -1.29 -23.61 -3.71
C LYS A 162 -0.95 -24.38 -5.01
N ARG A 163 -0.20 -23.80 -5.94
CA ARG A 163 0.00 -24.37 -7.29
C ARG A 163 1.37 -25.01 -7.52
N THR A 164 2.29 -24.97 -6.55
CA THR A 164 3.68 -25.40 -6.78
C THR A 164 4.18 -26.46 -5.78
N ASP A 165 3.55 -26.60 -4.62
CA ASP A 165 4.09 -27.47 -3.55
C ASP A 165 3.44 -28.86 -3.43
N GLY A 166 2.47 -29.21 -4.29
CA GLY A 166 1.55 -30.29 -3.92
C GLY A 166 0.94 -31.12 -5.04
N ASP A 167 1.53 -31.19 -6.23
CA ASP A 167 1.18 -32.29 -7.13
C ASP A 167 2.36 -33.27 -7.28
N PRO A 168 2.57 -34.15 -6.28
CA PRO A 168 3.52 -35.25 -6.40
C PRO A 168 3.17 -36.16 -7.58
N ALA A 169 1.94 -36.13 -8.12
CA ALA A 169 1.59 -36.87 -9.33
C ALA A 169 2.17 -36.20 -10.60
N ALA A 170 2.31 -34.87 -10.64
CA ALA A 170 3.01 -34.17 -11.71
C ALA A 170 4.54 -34.40 -11.65
N ALA A 171 5.10 -34.43 -10.43
CA ALA A 171 6.50 -34.80 -10.23
C ALA A 171 6.75 -36.29 -10.56
N ALA A 172 5.82 -37.18 -10.25
CA ALA A 172 5.90 -38.61 -10.59
C ALA A 172 5.69 -38.88 -12.09
N MET A 173 4.88 -38.09 -12.81
CA MET A 173 4.71 -38.20 -14.26
C MET A 173 5.94 -37.77 -15.06
N MET A 174 6.82 -36.92 -14.51
CA MET A 174 8.05 -36.47 -15.17
C MET A 174 9.24 -37.44 -15.02
N VAL A 175 9.11 -38.52 -14.23
CA VAL A 175 10.17 -39.52 -13.97
C VAL A 175 9.84 -40.88 -14.59
N SER A 176 9.00 -40.93 -15.64
CA SER A 176 9.00 -42.08 -16.54
C SER A 176 9.95 -41.81 -17.70
N PRO A 177 11.23 -42.24 -17.64
CA PRO A 177 12.08 -42.21 -18.82
C PRO A 177 11.39 -43.02 -19.92
N PRO A 178 11.39 -42.54 -21.18
CA PRO A 178 10.88 -43.33 -22.29
C PRO A 178 11.65 -44.66 -22.28
N LYS A 179 10.93 -45.78 -22.12
CA LYS A 179 11.49 -47.10 -22.39
C LYS A 179 11.92 -47.10 -23.86
N VAL A 180 13.19 -46.80 -24.09
CA VAL A 180 13.84 -47.05 -25.38
C VAL A 180 13.77 -48.56 -25.56
N ALA A 181 12.82 -48.99 -26.38
CA ALA A 181 12.71 -50.38 -26.80
C ALA A 181 14.02 -50.75 -27.49
N ALA A 182 14.90 -51.42 -26.76
CA ALA A 182 16.12 -51.99 -27.30
C ALA A 182 15.72 -53.01 -28.36
N GLY A 183 15.87 -52.61 -29.62
CA GLY A 183 15.67 -53.49 -30.77
C GLY A 183 16.65 -54.65 -30.69
N ARG A 184 16.11 -55.87 -30.66
CA ARG A 184 16.84 -57.10 -30.98
C ARG A 184 17.20 -57.05 -32.47
N SER A 185 18.47 -56.78 -32.78
CA SER A 185 19.06 -57.22 -34.04
C SER A 185 19.55 -58.67 -33.89
N ARG A 186 19.39 -59.39 -34.99
CA ARG A 186 19.35 -60.85 -35.17
C ARG A 186 20.64 -61.58 -34.85
#